data_AF-A0A1M4TMK5-F1
#
_entry.id   AF-A0A1M4TMK5-F1
#
_cell.length_a   1.000
_cell.length_b   1.000
_cell.length_c   1.000
_cell.angle_alpha   90.00
_cell.angle_beta   90.00
_cell.angle_gamma   90.00
#
_symmetry.space_group_name_H-M   'P 1'
#
loop_
_entity.id
_entity.type
_entity.pdbx_description
1 polymer ?
#
loop_
_entity_poly.entity_id
_entity_poly.type
_entity_poly.pdbx_seq_one_letter_code
_entity_poly.pdbx_strand_id
1 'polypeptide(L)'
;MAVIDLSGFVSQLKDHLVEHSFHIHEEQHVVETYSLSQSWYIYLHPEDACNGPMDLKVSLSISARELHSFEDKVAQDEELAANAFPLEVKFEWELPPIREGLDTLALALDLARFGDLDFPVSVGVRHEYKTVTDQPTHHLIVHATHSFSLNKIYMGEEFPCKAIVKAMEVSRHLLDQSSEWLTLP
;
A
#
# COMPACT_ATOMS: atom_id res chain seq x y z
N MET A 1 17.78 1.63 23.38
CA MET A 1 16.74 2.48 22.75
C MET A 1 16.76 2.16 21.28
N ALA A 2 15.61 1.99 20.65
CA ALA A 2 15.56 1.84 19.19
C ALA A 2 16.14 3.10 18.55
N VAL A 3 16.97 2.93 17.52
CA VAL A 3 17.66 4.06 16.86
C VAL A 3 16.69 4.83 15.95
N ILE A 4 15.63 4.17 15.51
CA ILE A 4 14.60 4.69 14.61
C ILE A 4 13.20 4.50 15.21
N ASP A 5 12.35 5.52 15.10
CA ASP A 5 10.96 5.48 15.53
C ASP A 5 10.03 5.20 14.34
N LEU A 6 9.80 3.91 14.07
CA LEU A 6 8.87 3.49 13.02
C LEU A 6 7.42 3.82 13.34
N SER A 7 7.04 3.88 14.63
CA SER A 7 5.67 4.24 15.02
C SER A 7 5.40 5.72 14.77
N GLY A 8 6.39 6.56 15.03
CA GLY A 8 6.39 7.98 14.64
C GLY A 8 6.30 8.16 13.12
N PHE A 9 7.07 7.39 12.35
CA PHE A 9 6.98 7.41 10.88
C PHE A 9 5.57 7.01 10.39
N VAL A 10 4.98 5.94 10.93
CA VAL A 10 3.61 5.52 10.57
C VAL A 10 2.59 6.59 10.96
N SER A 11 2.77 7.25 12.11
CA SER A 11 1.91 8.37 12.53
C SER A 11 1.98 9.54 11.54
N GLN A 12 3.18 9.93 11.11
CA GLN A 12 3.37 10.98 10.09
C GLN A 12 2.81 10.57 8.71
N LEU A 13 2.97 9.31 8.33
CA LEU A 13 2.36 8.76 7.11
C LEU A 13 0.83 8.93 7.15
N LYS A 14 0.20 8.63 8.29
CA LYS A 14 -1.24 8.82 8.48
C LYS A 14 -1.65 10.28 8.39
N ASP A 15 -0.90 11.19 9.01
CA ASP A 15 -1.19 12.62 8.93
C ASP A 15 -1.19 13.09 7.47
N HIS A 16 -0.20 12.68 6.68
CA HIS A 16 -0.16 12.99 5.25
C HIS A 16 -1.28 12.33 4.46
N LEU A 17 -1.68 11.08 4.77
CA LEU A 17 -2.82 10.44 4.12
C LEU A 17 -4.08 11.29 4.32
N VAL A 18 -4.33 11.77 5.54
CA VAL A 18 -5.47 12.65 5.86
C VAL A 18 -5.34 14.01 5.15
N GLU A 19 -4.17 14.63 5.14
CA GLU A 19 -3.91 15.88 4.41
C GLU A 19 -4.19 15.76 2.91
N HIS A 20 -3.96 14.58 2.34
CA HIS A 20 -4.23 14.26 0.95
C HIS A 20 -5.67 13.76 0.70
N SER A 21 -6.60 14.01 1.61
CA SER A 21 -8.03 13.68 1.49
C SER A 21 -8.34 12.18 1.47
N PHE A 22 -7.55 11.38 2.18
CA PHE A 22 -7.95 10.02 2.54
C PHE A 22 -8.66 9.99 3.90
N HIS A 23 -9.70 9.19 3.99
CA HIS A 23 -10.38 8.85 5.22
C HIS A 23 -9.91 7.48 5.71
N ILE A 24 -9.39 7.41 6.93
CA ILE A 24 -8.86 6.19 7.56
C ILE A 24 -9.96 5.55 8.40
N HIS A 25 -10.24 4.27 8.15
CA HIS A 25 -11.24 3.50 8.90
C HIS A 25 -10.64 2.73 10.07
N GLU A 26 -9.51 2.09 9.80
CA GLU A 26 -8.92 1.13 10.72
C GLU A 26 -7.40 1.13 10.59
N GLU A 27 -6.73 0.91 11.71
CA GLU A 27 -5.31 0.68 11.78
C GLU A 27 -5.05 -0.56 12.63
N GLN A 28 -4.12 -1.39 12.18
CA GLN A 28 -3.66 -2.56 12.90
C GLN A 28 -2.13 -2.56 12.95
N HIS A 29 -1.56 -2.67 14.15
CA HIS A 29 -0.14 -2.94 14.37
C HIS A 29 0.01 -4.36 14.90
N VAL A 30 0.75 -5.19 14.15
CA VAL A 30 0.97 -6.59 14.44
C VAL A 30 2.45 -6.80 14.72
N VAL A 31 2.74 -7.39 15.88
CA VAL A 31 4.08 -7.85 16.24
C VAL A 31 4.06 -9.37 16.29
N GLU A 32 4.77 -10.02 15.37
CA GLU A 32 4.87 -11.48 15.37
C GLU A 32 5.89 -11.94 16.41
N THR A 33 5.47 -12.77 17.35
CA THR A 33 6.34 -13.18 18.47
C THR A 33 7.47 -14.14 18.05
N TYR A 34 7.28 -14.93 16.99
CA TYR A 34 8.27 -15.89 16.54
C TYR A 34 9.38 -15.24 15.69
N SER A 35 8.98 -14.45 14.69
CA SER A 35 9.91 -13.78 13.76
C SER A 35 10.39 -12.43 14.30
N LEU A 36 9.72 -11.89 15.33
CA LEU A 36 9.88 -10.51 15.82
C LEU A 36 9.66 -9.47 14.71
N SER A 37 8.97 -9.84 13.63
CA SER A 37 8.59 -8.91 12.58
C SER A 37 7.51 -7.96 13.11
N GLN A 38 7.54 -6.74 12.58
CA GLN A 38 6.50 -5.75 12.85
C GLN A 38 5.82 -5.39 11.54
N SER A 39 4.50 -5.37 11.55
CA SER A 39 3.69 -4.99 10.40
C SER A 39 2.61 -4.01 10.80
N TRP A 40 2.39 -3.01 9.97
CA TRP A 40 1.30 -2.06 10.09
C TRP A 40 0.38 -2.19 8.89
N TYR A 41 -0.92 -2.17 9.15
CA TYR A 41 -1.97 -2.18 8.14
C TYR A 41 -2.87 -0.99 8.40
N ILE A 42 -3.04 -0.13 7.39
CA ILE A 42 -3.89 1.04 7.44
C ILE A 42 -4.95 0.86 6.35
N TYR A 43 -6.21 0.79 6.75
CA TYR A 43 -7.34 0.66 5.86
C TYR A 43 -7.98 2.03 5.66
N LEU A 44 -8.10 2.45 4.42
CA LEU A 44 -8.52 3.79 4.05
C LEU A 44 -9.16 3.84 2.68
N HIS A 45 -9.80 4.96 2.37
CA HIS A 45 -10.32 5.28 1.04
C HIS A 45 -10.32 6.79 0.82
N PRO A 46 -10.42 7.27 -0.43
CA PRO A 46 -10.65 8.69 -0.69
C PRO A 46 -11.91 9.18 0.01
N GLU A 47 -11.84 10.36 0.65
CA GLU A 47 -12.97 10.95 1.39
C GLU A 47 -14.22 11.12 0.50
N ASP A 48 -14.02 11.50 -0.77
CA ASP A 48 -15.07 11.64 -1.79
C ASP A 48 -15.83 10.33 -2.07
N ALA A 49 -15.23 9.19 -1.72
CA ALA A 49 -15.78 7.85 -1.90
C ALA A 49 -16.09 7.16 -0.56
N CYS A 50 -16.38 7.94 0.49
CA CYS A 50 -16.81 7.37 1.76
C CYS A 50 -18.11 6.56 1.58
N ASN A 51 -18.11 5.31 2.05
CA ASN A 51 -19.13 4.28 1.79
C ASN A 51 -19.20 3.82 0.31
N GLY A 52 -18.17 4.13 -0.47
CA GLY A 52 -17.98 3.62 -1.81
C GLY A 52 -17.55 2.15 -1.81
N PRO A 53 -17.44 1.55 -3.01
CA PRO A 53 -17.16 0.13 -3.15
C PRO A 53 -15.69 -0.23 -2.87
N MET A 54 -14.77 0.72 -2.98
CA MET A 54 -13.33 0.46 -2.99
C MET A 54 -12.73 0.64 -1.60
N ASP A 55 -11.91 -0.34 -1.20
CA ASP A 55 -11.03 -0.24 -0.03
C ASP A 55 -9.57 -0.23 -0.49
N LEU A 56 -8.78 0.67 0.10
CA LEU A 56 -7.33 0.73 -0.06
C LEU A 56 -6.67 0.31 1.26
N LYS A 57 -5.83 -0.71 1.19
CA LYS A 57 -4.98 -1.12 2.30
C LYS A 57 -3.55 -0.68 2.04
N VAL A 58 -3.02 0.15 2.93
CA VAL A 58 -1.60 0.51 2.98
C VAL A 58 -0.93 -0.38 4.01
N SER A 59 0.10 -1.12 3.61
CA SER A 59 0.83 -2.00 4.52
C SER A 59 2.33 -1.77 4.49
N LEU A 60 2.94 -1.90 5.65
CA LEU A 60 4.38 -1.77 5.86
C LEU A 60 4.81 -2.91 6.77
N SER A 61 5.87 -3.61 6.40
CA SER A 61 6.39 -4.73 7.18
C SER A 61 7.91 -4.69 7.21
N ILE A 62 8.48 -4.98 8.38
CA ILE A 62 9.92 -5.03 8.59
C ILE A 62 10.29 -6.20 9.48
N SER A 63 11.36 -6.91 9.11
CA SER A 63 11.90 -7.98 9.95
C SER A 63 12.78 -7.41 11.07
N ALA A 64 12.81 -8.08 12.22
CA ALA A 64 13.74 -7.72 13.29
C ALA A 64 15.20 -7.75 12.81
N ARG A 65 15.55 -8.68 11.92
CA ARG A 65 16.92 -8.79 11.39
C ARG A 65 17.35 -7.53 10.64
N GLU A 66 16.50 -7.01 9.76
CA GLU A 66 16.81 -5.80 8.99
C GLU A 66 16.95 -4.59 9.90
N LEU A 67 16.03 -4.46 10.87
CA LEU A 67 16.07 -3.39 11.85
C LEU A 67 17.37 -3.42 12.68
N HIS A 68 17.73 -4.57 13.25
CA HIS A 68 18.97 -4.69 14.03
C HIS A 68 20.22 -4.46 13.16
N SER A 69 20.21 -4.95 11.92
CA SER A 69 21.33 -4.73 10.99
C SER A 69 21.51 -3.25 10.65
N PHE A 70 20.41 -2.48 10.57
CA PHE A 70 20.46 -1.03 10.43
C PHE A 70 21.00 -0.36 11.70
N GLU A 71 20.47 -0.73 12.88
CA GLU A 71 20.90 -0.19 14.17
C GLU A 71 22.39 -0.42 14.44
N ASP A 72 22.91 -1.61 14.12
CA ASP A 72 24.32 -1.96 14.28
C ASP A 72 25.23 -1.08 13.43
N LYS A 73 24.82 -0.75 12.19
CA LYS A 73 25.59 0.11 11.31
C LYS A 73 25.57 1.57 11.73
N VAL A 74 24.42 2.08 12.16
CA VAL A 74 24.33 3.44 12.71
C VAL A 74 25.14 3.57 13.99
N ALA A 75 25.13 2.55 14.85
CA ALA A 75 25.93 2.53 16.08
C ALA A 75 27.45 2.52 15.80
N GLN A 76 27.87 2.03 14.63
CA GLN A 76 29.26 2.04 14.17
C GLN A 76 29.66 3.33 13.46
N ASP A 77 28.74 4.29 13.32
CA ASP A 77 28.95 5.53 12.54
C ASP A 77 29.41 5.22 11.10
N GLU A 78 28.89 4.12 10.52
CA GLU A 78 29.16 3.73 9.14
C GLU A 78 28.34 4.61 8.19
N GLU A 79 29.00 5.21 7.19
CA GLU A 79 28.30 5.98 6.15
C GLU A 79 27.42 5.05 5.30
N LEU A 80 26.11 5.14 5.49
CA LEU A 80 25.13 4.34 4.77
C LEU A 80 24.80 4.97 3.42
N ALA A 81 24.75 4.15 2.37
CA ALA A 81 24.21 4.59 1.08
C ALA A 81 22.76 5.09 1.24
N ALA A 82 22.37 6.07 0.43
CA ALA A 82 21.04 6.69 0.52
C ALA A 82 19.85 5.73 0.30
N ASN A 83 20.08 4.60 -0.38
CA ASN A 83 19.07 3.56 -0.63
C ASN A 83 19.34 2.27 0.18
N ALA A 84 20.19 2.34 1.21
CA ALA A 84 20.42 1.19 2.08
C ALA A 84 19.18 0.92 2.94
N PHE A 85 18.95 -0.36 3.25
CA PHE A 85 17.81 -0.84 4.05
C PHE A 85 16.46 -0.36 3.51
N PRO A 86 16.01 -0.93 2.37
CA PRO A 86 14.71 -0.59 1.82
C PRO A 86 13.59 -1.04 2.77
N LEU A 87 12.62 -0.15 3.00
CA LEU A 87 11.37 -0.40 3.67
C LEU A 87 10.25 -0.33 2.63
N GLU A 88 9.64 -1.47 2.33
CA GLU A 88 8.55 -1.53 1.36
C GLU A 88 7.22 -1.12 1.99
N VAL A 89 6.56 -0.14 1.38
CA VAL A 89 5.15 0.17 1.62
C VAL A 89 4.34 -0.28 0.42
N LYS A 90 3.31 -1.07 0.68
CA LYS A 90 2.43 -1.65 -0.33
C LYS A 90 1.07 -0.99 -0.25
N PHE A 91 0.57 -0.58 -1.40
CA PHE A 91 -0.76 -0.05 -1.61
C PHE A 91 -1.56 -1.11 -2.34
N GLU A 92 -2.61 -1.62 -1.73
CA GLU A 92 -3.45 -2.67 -2.28
C GLU A 92 -4.89 -2.18 -2.36
N TRP A 93 -5.41 -2.02 -3.58
CA TRP A 93 -6.81 -1.71 -3.82
C TRP A 93 -7.58 -2.98 -4.04
N GLU A 94 -8.66 -3.14 -3.30
CA GLU A 94 -9.63 -4.21 -3.47
C GLU A 94 -10.98 -3.60 -3.84
N LEU A 95 -11.56 -4.12 -4.92
CA LEU A 95 -12.92 -3.79 -5.31
C LEU A 95 -13.87 -4.97 -5.04
N PRO A 96 -15.18 -4.72 -4.86
CA PRO A 96 -16.18 -5.75 -4.72
C PRO A 96 -16.26 -6.60 -5.99
N PRO A 97 -16.97 -7.74 -5.94
CA PRO A 97 -17.12 -8.63 -7.08
C PRO A 97 -17.50 -7.92 -8.39
N ILE A 98 -16.63 -8.06 -9.38
CA ILE A 98 -16.82 -7.48 -10.71
C ILE A 98 -17.65 -8.41 -11.60
N ARG A 99 -18.35 -7.81 -12.57
CA ARG A 99 -19.05 -8.53 -13.63
C ARG A 99 -18.07 -9.30 -14.51
N GLU A 100 -18.55 -10.39 -15.08
CA GLU A 100 -17.82 -11.13 -16.10
C GLU A 100 -17.56 -10.22 -17.33
N GLY A 101 -16.31 -10.19 -17.83
CA GLY A 101 -15.95 -9.44 -19.05
C GLY A 101 -15.06 -8.20 -18.88
N LEU A 102 -14.48 -7.94 -17.69
CA LEU A 102 -13.44 -6.91 -17.55
C LEU A 102 -12.20 -7.26 -18.40
N ASP A 103 -11.82 -6.36 -19.31
CA ASP A 103 -10.54 -6.46 -20.02
C ASP A 103 -9.40 -5.98 -19.12
N THR A 104 -8.72 -6.94 -18.50
CA THR A 104 -7.60 -6.67 -17.57
C THR A 104 -6.39 -6.07 -18.27
N LEU A 105 -6.19 -6.33 -19.56
CA LEU A 105 -5.10 -5.76 -20.32
C LEU A 105 -5.38 -4.28 -20.61
N ALA A 106 -6.61 -3.95 -21.01
CA ALA A 106 -7.03 -2.55 -21.18
C ALA A 106 -6.85 -1.77 -19.87
N LEU A 107 -7.32 -2.32 -18.75
CA LEU A 107 -7.15 -1.70 -17.44
C LEU A 107 -5.67 -1.54 -17.04
N ALA A 108 -4.83 -2.55 -17.29
CA ALA A 108 -3.40 -2.46 -17.01
C ALA A 108 -2.71 -1.37 -17.83
N LEU A 109 -3.09 -1.20 -19.11
CA LEU A 109 -2.58 -0.13 -19.98
C LEU A 109 -3.04 1.25 -19.49
N ASP A 110 -4.29 1.36 -19.06
CA ASP A 110 -4.82 2.61 -18.51
C ASP A 110 -4.17 2.97 -17.17
N LEU A 111 -3.84 1.99 -16.33
CA LEU A 111 -3.15 2.21 -15.06
C LEU A 111 -1.65 2.46 -15.22
N ALA A 112 -1.04 2.01 -16.31
CA ALA A 112 0.38 2.21 -16.58
C ALA A 112 0.79 3.69 -16.60
N ARG A 113 -0.14 4.62 -16.88
CA ARG A 113 0.12 6.07 -16.86
C ARG A 113 0.38 6.62 -15.45
N PHE A 114 -0.08 5.94 -14.41
CA PHE A 114 0.10 6.36 -13.01
C PHE A 114 1.34 5.71 -12.37
N GLY A 115 1.85 4.63 -12.97
CA GLY A 115 3.05 3.95 -12.51
C GLY A 115 4.35 4.60 -13.01
N ASP A 116 5.41 4.42 -12.24
CA ASP A 116 6.79 4.67 -12.68
C ASP A 116 7.77 3.69 -12.01
N LEU A 117 9.08 3.96 -12.14
CA LEU A 117 10.11 3.09 -11.58
C LEU A 117 10.07 3.01 -10.05
N ASP A 118 9.63 4.07 -9.37
CA ASP A 118 9.58 4.15 -7.92
C ASP A 118 8.19 3.79 -7.35
N PHE A 119 7.17 3.72 -8.21
CA PHE A 119 5.80 3.34 -7.87
C PHE A 119 5.22 2.42 -8.97
N PRO A 120 5.75 1.20 -9.14
CA PRO A 120 5.20 0.25 -10.10
C PRO A 120 3.76 -0.13 -9.71
N VAL A 121 2.83 0.03 -10.65
CA VAL A 121 1.43 -0.39 -10.50
C VAL A 121 1.21 -1.69 -11.26
N SER A 122 0.53 -2.63 -10.63
CA SER A 122 0.21 -3.94 -11.18
C SER A 122 -1.27 -4.25 -10.98
N VAL A 123 -1.85 -5.00 -11.93
CA VAL A 123 -3.26 -5.37 -11.95
C VAL A 123 -3.37 -6.88 -11.98
N GLY A 124 -4.24 -7.43 -11.14
CA GLY A 124 -4.55 -8.84 -11.09
C GLY A 124 -6.04 -9.08 -10.94
N VAL A 125 -6.48 -10.27 -11.34
CA VAL A 125 -7.84 -10.75 -11.06
C VAL A 125 -7.75 -12.07 -10.30
N ARG A 126 -8.38 -12.10 -9.13
CA ARG A 126 -8.52 -13.31 -8.31
C ARG A 126 -9.90 -13.93 -8.59
N HIS A 127 -9.90 -15.24 -8.82
CA HIS A 127 -11.11 -16.03 -9.00
C HIS A 127 -11.38 -16.80 -7.72
N GLU A 128 -12.53 -16.57 -7.10
CA GLU A 128 -12.96 -17.28 -5.90
C GLU A 128 -14.13 -18.21 -6.21
N TYR A 129 -14.00 -19.48 -5.81
CA TYR A 129 -15.05 -20.48 -5.92
C TYR A 129 -15.50 -20.87 -4.52
N LYS A 130 -16.71 -20.47 -4.13
CA LYS A 130 -17.27 -20.82 -2.82
C LYS A 130 -17.39 -22.34 -2.66
N THR A 131 -17.83 -23.01 -3.72
CA THR A 131 -17.77 -24.47 -3.90
C THR A 131 -17.17 -24.76 -5.26
N VAL A 132 -16.51 -25.92 -5.42
CA VAL A 132 -15.87 -26.33 -6.69
C VAL A 132 -16.85 -26.37 -7.88
N THR A 133 -18.15 -26.51 -7.61
CA THR A 133 -19.22 -26.55 -8.61
C THR A 133 -19.88 -25.19 -8.88
N ASP A 134 -19.58 -24.18 -8.08
CA ASP A 134 -20.21 -22.86 -8.20
C ASP A 134 -19.57 -22.06 -9.33
N GLN A 135 -20.27 -21.01 -9.78
CA GLN A 135 -19.66 -20.02 -10.66
C GLN A 135 -18.62 -19.19 -9.89
N PRO A 136 -17.51 -18.80 -10.55
CA PRO A 136 -16.48 -17.99 -9.90
C PRO A 136 -17.00 -16.60 -9.58
N THR A 137 -16.59 -16.07 -8.43
CA THR A 137 -16.65 -14.65 -8.11
C THR A 137 -15.31 -14.03 -8.50
N HIS A 138 -15.34 -12.96 -9.28
CA HIS A 138 -14.13 -12.29 -9.77
C HIS A 138 -13.83 -11.07 -8.90
N HIS A 139 -12.62 -10.98 -8.39
CA HIS A 139 -12.14 -9.85 -7.61
C HIS A 139 -11.01 -9.16 -8.36
N LEU A 140 -11.18 -7.87 -8.64
CA LEU A 140 -10.11 -7.03 -9.16
C LEU A 140 -9.20 -6.61 -8.00
N ILE A 141 -7.90 -6.83 -8.17
CA ILE A 141 -6.89 -6.41 -7.21
C ILE A 141 -5.86 -5.58 -7.95
N VAL A 142 -5.60 -4.37 -7.44
CA VAL A 142 -4.51 -3.52 -7.94
C VAL A 142 -3.50 -3.39 -6.82
N HIS A 143 -2.22 -3.51 -7.16
CA HIS A 143 -1.14 -3.38 -6.20
C HIS A 143 -0.10 -2.39 -6.70
N ALA A 144 0.38 -1.53 -5.81
CA ALA A 144 1.56 -0.73 -6.03
C ALA A 144 2.50 -0.83 -4.84
N THR A 145 3.80 -0.72 -5.09
CA THR A 145 4.82 -0.75 -4.04
C THR A 145 5.67 0.50 -4.13
N HIS A 146 6.01 1.10 -2.99
CA HIS A 146 7.01 2.14 -2.89
C HIS A 146 8.08 1.72 -1.89
N SER A 147 9.35 1.89 -2.26
CA SER A 147 10.49 1.56 -1.40
C SER A 147 11.07 2.82 -0.78
N PHE A 148 11.06 2.89 0.55
CA PHE A 148 11.68 3.95 1.34
C PHE A 148 13.05 3.49 1.84
N SER A 149 13.94 4.41 2.21
CA SER A 149 15.18 4.05 2.91
C SER A 149 15.06 4.34 4.39
N LEU A 150 15.34 3.34 5.24
CA LEU A 150 15.43 3.56 6.69
C LEU A 150 16.44 4.64 7.06
N ASN A 151 17.51 4.79 6.27
CA ASN A 151 18.51 5.83 6.48
C ASN A 151 17.91 7.23 6.31
N LYS A 152 17.12 7.46 5.26
CA LYS A 152 16.48 8.77 5.06
C LYS A 152 15.37 9.04 6.07
N ILE A 153 14.63 8.01 6.50
CA ILE A 153 13.65 8.13 7.60
C ILE A 153 14.38 8.54 8.88
N TYR A 154 15.52 7.92 9.19
CA TYR A 154 16.35 8.28 10.33
C TYR A 154 16.88 9.72 10.27
N MET A 155 17.27 10.20 9.08
CA MET A 155 17.68 11.59 8.86
C MET A 155 16.52 12.59 8.81
N GLY A 156 15.26 12.12 8.80
CA GLY A 156 14.06 12.94 8.72
C GLY A 156 13.80 13.56 7.33
N GLU A 157 14.35 12.97 6.27
CA GLU A 157 14.38 13.55 4.92
C GLU A 157 13.35 12.98 3.95
N GLU A 158 12.68 11.87 4.28
CA GLU A 158 11.82 11.16 3.33
C GLU A 158 10.35 11.16 3.75
N PHE A 159 9.52 11.84 2.94
CA PHE A 159 8.07 11.84 3.07
C PHE A 159 7.38 11.30 1.82
N PRO A 160 6.35 10.46 1.99
CA PRO A 160 5.69 9.71 0.91
C PRO A 160 4.73 10.53 0.05
N CYS A 161 4.78 11.87 0.06
CA CYS A 161 3.76 12.70 -0.60
C CYS A 161 3.56 12.35 -2.08
N LYS A 162 4.64 12.07 -2.81
CA LYS A 162 4.54 11.67 -4.23
C LYS A 162 3.81 10.33 -4.40
N ALA A 163 4.10 9.35 -3.56
CA ALA A 163 3.44 8.04 -3.59
C ALA A 163 1.97 8.15 -3.18
N ILE A 164 1.65 8.98 -2.17
CA ILE A 164 0.27 9.23 -1.73
C ILE A 164 -0.55 9.92 -2.83
N VAL A 165 0.02 10.92 -3.51
CA VAL A 165 -0.66 11.60 -4.62
C VAL A 165 -0.98 10.62 -5.75
N LYS A 166 -0.03 9.76 -6.12
CA LYS A 166 -0.28 8.71 -7.13
C LYS A 166 -1.31 7.70 -6.67
N ALA A 167 -1.25 7.29 -5.40
CA ALA A 167 -2.24 6.40 -4.83
C ALA A 167 -3.65 7.02 -4.91
N MET A 168 -3.78 8.33 -4.71
CA MET A 168 -5.04 9.06 -4.89
C MET A 168 -5.48 9.08 -6.35
N GLU A 169 -4.58 9.31 -7.30
CA GLU A 169 -4.89 9.28 -8.74
C GLU A 169 -5.39 7.89 -9.19
N VAL A 170 -4.71 6.82 -8.76
CA VAL A 170 -5.14 5.43 -9.00
C VAL A 170 -6.51 5.18 -8.38
N SER A 171 -6.71 5.59 -7.12
CA SER A 171 -7.97 5.43 -6.40
C SER A 171 -9.13 6.10 -7.14
N ARG A 172 -8.97 7.36 -7.57
CA ARG A 172 -9.97 8.10 -8.33
C ARG A 172 -10.27 7.45 -9.68
N HIS A 173 -9.23 7.03 -10.39
CA HIS A 173 -9.41 6.35 -11.66
C HIS A 173 -10.21 5.04 -11.53
N LEU A 174 -9.93 4.24 -10.49
CA LEU A 174 -10.67 3.02 -10.20
C LEU A 174 -12.13 3.32 -9.84
N LEU A 175 -12.39 4.35 -9.04
CA LEU A 175 -13.74 4.76 -8.67
C LEU A 175 -14.55 5.25 -9.87
N ASP A 176 -13.95 6.06 -10.74
CA ASP A 176 -14.60 6.60 -11.94
C ASP A 176 -15.06 5.48 -12.90
N GLN A 177 -14.28 4.40 -13.00
CA GLN A 177 -14.60 3.26 -13.85
C GLN A 177 -15.46 2.19 -13.15
N SER A 178 -15.50 2.21 -11.81
CA SER A 178 -16.14 1.16 -11.01
C SER A 178 -17.62 0.96 -11.35
N SER A 179 -18.35 2.01 -11.73
CA SER A 179 -19.77 1.89 -12.11
C SER A 179 -20.03 0.99 -13.32
N GLU A 180 -19.05 0.82 -14.20
CA GLU A 180 -19.18 -0.01 -15.39
C GLU A 180 -18.98 -1.50 -15.08
N TRP A 181 -18.08 -1.80 -14.14
CA TRP A 181 -17.62 -3.15 -13.85
C TRP A 181 -18.32 -3.78 -12.64
N LEU A 182 -18.83 -2.97 -11.72
CA LEU A 182 -19.43 -3.49 -10.51
C LEU A 182 -20.80 -4.10 -10.80
N THR A 183 -21.00 -5.28 -10.22
CA THR A 183 -22.32 -5.89 -10.16
C THR A 183 -23.08 -5.14 -9.07
N LEU A 184 -24.01 -4.25 -9.45
CA LEU A 184 -24.92 -3.63 -8.49
C LEU A 184 -25.58 -4.73 -7.64
N PRO A 185 -25.72 -4.56 -6.32
CA PRO A 185 -26.48 -5.48 -5.49
C PRO A 185 -27.95 -5.58 -5.89
#